data_AF-A0A4Y8C529-F1
#
_entry.id   AF-A0A4Y8C529-F1
#
_cell.length_a   1.000
_cell.length_b   1.000
_cell.length_c   1.000
_cell.angle_alpha   90.00
_cell.angle_beta   90.00
_cell.angle_gamma   90.00
#
_symmetry.space_group_name_H-M   'P 1'
#
loop_
_entity.id
_entity.type
_entity.pdbx_description
1 polymer ?
#
loop_
_entity_poly.entity_id
_entity_poly.type
_entity_poly.pdbx_seq_one_letter_code
_entity_poly.pdbx_strand_id
1 'polypeptide(L)'
;DFHKAWCGSIDKANGLYNLIVANIIADVILILEKDIKNHLEDNAILILSGILDKYSTRIKEKFQDLELIDEMQINEWCSFVYKNNK
;
A
#
# COMPACT_ATOMS: atom_id res chain seq x y z
N ASP A 1 17.17 13.79 -0.19
CA ASP A 1 16.34 14.42 0.84
C ASP A 1 14.86 14.12 0.63
N PHE A 2 14.17 13.67 1.68
CA PHE A 2 12.70 13.56 1.68
C PHE A 2 12.13 14.94 2.05
N HIS A 3 11.97 15.81 1.06
CA HIS A 3 11.53 17.20 1.31
C HIS A 3 10.09 17.30 1.86
N LYS A 4 9.29 16.24 1.77
CA LYS A 4 7.95 16.11 2.35
C LYS A 4 7.71 14.66 2.80
N ALA A 5 7.92 14.38 4.09
CA ALA A 5 7.62 13.09 4.69
C ALA A 5 6.47 13.23 5.69
N TRP A 6 5.56 12.25 5.70
CA TRP A 6 4.49 12.12 6.68
C TRP A 6 4.58 10.75 7.34
N CYS A 7 4.37 10.71 8.66
CA CYS A 7 4.28 9.47 9.42
C CYS A 7 3.02 9.54 10.28
N GLY A 8 2.14 8.56 10.10
CA GLY A 8 0.86 8.51 10.76
C GLY A 8 -0.17 7.79 9.90
N SER A 9 -1.42 7.88 10.31
CA SER A 9 -2.52 7.33 9.54
C SER A 9 -2.74 8.15 8.26
N ILE A 10 -3.00 7.47 7.15
CA ILE A 10 -3.09 8.07 5.82
C ILE A 10 -4.32 8.96 5.64
N ASP A 11 -5.41 8.69 6.38
CA ASP A 11 -6.62 9.53 6.43
C ASP A 11 -6.36 10.94 7.01
N LYS A 12 -5.21 11.14 7.66
CA LYS A 12 -4.79 12.43 8.24
C LYS A 12 -3.69 13.11 7.41
N ALA A 13 -3.24 12.48 6.34
CA ALA A 13 -2.29 13.09 5.43
C ALA A 13 -2.98 14.19 4.60
N ASN A 14 -2.21 15.16 4.11
CA ASN A 14 -2.74 16.33 3.39
C ASN A 14 -2.20 16.45 1.96
N GLY A 15 -1.57 15.41 1.40
CA GLY A 15 -0.92 15.50 0.10
C GLY A 15 -0.74 14.16 -0.59
N LEU A 16 -0.33 14.20 -1.85
CA LEU A 16 0.03 13.00 -2.59
C LEU A 16 1.49 12.63 -2.31
N TYR A 17 1.81 11.35 -2.45
CA TYR A 17 3.15 10.81 -2.23
C TYR A 17 3.57 9.90 -3.39
N ASN A 18 4.82 10.03 -3.79
CA ASN A 18 5.47 9.13 -4.75
C ASN A 18 5.86 7.76 -4.16
N LEU A 19 5.88 7.64 -2.83
CA LEU A 19 6.15 6.41 -2.10
C LEU A 19 5.30 6.36 -0.83
N ILE A 20 4.48 5.31 -0.71
CA ILE A 20 3.73 4.98 0.51
C ILE A 20 4.17 3.60 1.00
N VAL A 21 4.47 3.47 2.28
CA VAL A 21 4.84 2.19 2.92
C VAL A 21 3.94 1.94 4.11
N ALA A 22 3.28 0.78 4.15
CA ALA A 22 2.43 0.38 5.26
C ALA A 22 2.77 -1.06 5.69
N ASN A 23 3.35 -1.21 6.88
CA ASN A 23 3.58 -2.51 7.52
C ASN A 23 2.60 -2.68 8.69
N ILE A 24 1.37 -3.10 8.39
CA ILE A 24 0.25 -3.20 9.33
C ILE A 24 -0.67 -4.36 8.95
N ILE A 25 -1.58 -4.74 9.84
CA ILE A 25 -2.50 -5.85 9.60
C ILE A 25 -3.45 -5.59 8.42
N ALA A 26 -3.77 -6.65 7.68
CA ALA A 26 -4.58 -6.59 6.46
C ALA A 26 -5.94 -5.90 6.64
N ASP A 27 -6.63 -6.12 7.77
CA ASP A 27 -7.93 -5.49 8.01
C ASP A 27 -7.85 -3.96 8.08
N VAL A 28 -6.76 -3.39 8.62
CA VAL A 28 -6.55 -1.94 8.63
C VAL A 28 -6.21 -1.42 7.24
N ILE A 29 -5.40 -2.15 6.46
CA ILE A 29 -5.12 -1.81 5.06
C ILE A 29 -6.43 -1.76 4.26
N LEU A 30 -7.32 -2.71 4.48
CA LEU A 30 -8.61 -2.79 3.79
C LEU A 30 -9.57 -1.67 4.19
N ILE A 31 -9.51 -1.19 5.44
CA ILE A 31 -10.26 -0.01 5.89
C ILE A 31 -9.72 1.26 5.22
N LEU A 32 -8.39 1.38 5.13
CA LEU A 32 -7.70 2.56 4.59
C LEU A 32 -7.51 2.54 3.07
N GLU A 33 -7.99 1.51 2.36
CA GLU A 33 -7.71 1.26 0.94
C GLU A 33 -7.97 2.49 0.06
N LYS A 34 -9.13 3.13 0.23
CA LYS A 34 -9.49 4.34 -0.52
C LYS A 34 -8.57 5.51 -0.21
N ASP A 35 -8.27 5.72 1.07
CA ASP A 35 -7.40 6.80 1.51
C ASP A 35 -5.97 6.60 0.99
N ILE A 36 -5.44 5.37 1.03
CA ILE A 36 -4.15 5.02 0.43
C ILE A 36 -4.12 5.42 -1.05
N LYS A 37 -5.11 4.96 -1.83
CA LYS A 37 -5.15 5.22 -3.28
C LYS A 37 -5.31 6.71 -3.61
N ASN A 38 -6.07 7.44 -2.81
CA ASN A 38 -6.28 8.88 -3.01
C ASN A 38 -5.02 9.70 -2.69
N HIS A 39 -4.05 9.14 -1.98
CA HIS A 39 -2.79 9.79 -1.61
C HIS A 39 -1.61 9.35 -2.48
N LEU A 40 -1.82 8.53 -3.52
CA LEU A 40 -0.78 8.16 -4.47
C LEU A 40 -0.65 9.23 -5.58
N GLU A 41 0.57 9.70 -5.82
CA GLU A 41 0.91 10.45 -7.04
C GLU A 41 0.89 9.54 -8.28
N ASP A 42 0.86 10.14 -9.46
CA ASP A 42 1.11 9.43 -10.72
C ASP A 42 2.49 8.77 -10.68
N ASN A 43 2.58 7.52 -11.16
CA ASN A 43 3.77 6.66 -11.08
C ASN A 43 4.27 6.33 -9.66
N ALA A 44 3.49 6.60 -8.61
CA ALA A 44 3.86 6.31 -7.23
C ALA A 44 3.99 4.81 -6.94
N ILE A 45 4.83 4.48 -5.96
CA ILE A 45 5.04 3.13 -5.43
C ILE A 45 4.31 2.97 -4.10
N LEU A 46 3.58 1.87 -3.96
CA LEU A 46 2.93 1.46 -2.73
C LEU A 46 3.53 0.13 -2.26
N ILE A 47 4.04 0.10 -1.03
CA ILE A 47 4.53 -1.11 -0.38
C ILE A 47 3.59 -1.47 0.77
N LEU A 48 2.90 -2.60 0.65
CA LEU A 48 2.06 -3.18 1.69
C LEU A 48 2.79 -4.39 2.28
N SER A 49 2.97 -4.42 3.60
CA SER A 49 3.64 -5.50 4.33
C SER A 49 2.92 -5.81 5.64
N GLY A 50 3.35 -6.86 6.35
CA GLY A 50 2.69 -7.30 7.58
C GLY A 50 1.37 -8.03 7.34
N ILE A 51 1.21 -8.61 6.16
CA ILE A 51 -0.02 -9.29 5.74
C ILE A 51 0.14 -10.79 5.92
N LEU A 52 -0.80 -11.45 6.60
CA LEU A 52 -0.83 -12.91 6.63
C LEU A 52 -1.33 -13.47 5.28
N ASP A 53 -0.74 -14.57 4.84
CA ASP A 53 -1.01 -15.27 3.56
C ASP A 53 -2.50 -15.47 3.24
N LYS A 54 -3.31 -15.80 4.25
CA LYS A 54 -4.76 -16.00 4.15
C LYS A 54 -5.53 -14.75 3.65
N TYR A 55 -4.91 -13.57 3.71
CA TYR A 55 -5.48 -12.32 3.19
C TYR A 55 -4.91 -11.92 1.82
N SER A 56 -3.92 -12.65 1.28
CA SER A 56 -3.22 -12.30 0.03
C SER A 56 -4.21 -12.04 -1.13
N THR A 57 -5.12 -12.98 -1.39
CA THR A 57 -6.14 -12.84 -2.43
C THR A 57 -6.99 -11.59 -2.24
N ARG A 58 -7.48 -11.35 -1.01
CA ARG A 58 -8.35 -10.21 -0.70
C ARG A 58 -7.63 -8.86 -0.89
N ILE A 59 -6.35 -8.79 -0.55
CA ILE A 59 -5.52 -7.60 -0.79
C ILE A 59 -5.33 -7.41 -2.29
N LYS A 60 -4.93 -8.45 -3.03
CA LYS A 60 -4.75 -8.36 -4.50
C LYS A 60 -6.02 -7.91 -5.22
N GLU A 61 -7.19 -8.45 -4.85
CA GLU A 61 -8.48 -8.02 -5.40
C GLU A 61 -8.80 -6.55 -5.09
N LYS A 62 -8.40 -6.05 -3.92
CA LYS A 62 -8.68 -4.66 -3.54
C LYS A 62 -7.76 -3.65 -4.19
N PHE A 63 -6.54 -4.03 -4.53
CA PHE A 63 -5.57 -3.17 -5.21
C PHE A 63 -5.37 -3.55 -6.69
N GLN A 64 -6.34 -4.26 -7.29
CA GLN A 64 -6.27 -4.73 -8.70
C GLN A 64 -6.26 -3.60 -9.75
N ASP A 65 -6.64 -2.39 -9.34
CA ASP A 65 -6.56 -1.15 -10.13
C ASP A 65 -5.16 -0.54 -10.16
N LEU A 66 -4.24 -1.04 -9.33
CA LEU A 66 -2.81 -0.74 -9.38
C LEU A 66 -2.05 -1.90 -10.04
N GLU A 67 -0.90 -1.63 -10.64
CA GLU A 67 -0.04 -2.67 -11.19
C GLU A 67 0.74 -3.34 -10.06
N LEU A 68 0.56 -4.65 -9.85
CA LEU A 68 1.41 -5.43 -8.95
C LEU A 68 2.77 -5.65 -9.63
N ILE A 69 3.82 -5.03 -9.12
CA ILE A 69 5.17 -5.10 -9.70
C ILE A 69 6.10 -6.04 -8.95
N ASP A 70 5.82 -6.35 -7.67
CA ASP A 70 6.57 -7.33 -6.90
C ASP A 70 5.72 -7.94 -5.77
N GLU A 71 6.03 -9.17 -5.40
CA GLU A 71 5.42 -9.90 -4.30
C GLU A 71 6.48 -10.77 -3.61
N MET A 72 6.54 -10.67 -2.29
CA MET A 72 7.43 -11.49 -1.47
C MET A 72 6.64 -12.21 -0.39
N GLN A 73 6.96 -13.49 -0.19
CA GLN A 73 6.43 -14.28 0.91
C GLN A 73 7.56 -14.89 1.74
N ILE A 74 7.48 -14.74 3.06
CA ILE A 74 8.37 -15.35 4.04
C ILE A 74 7.50 -16.04 5.08
N ASN A 75 7.50 -17.37 5.07
CA ASN A 75 6.58 -18.19 5.86
C ASN A 75 5.12 -17.78 5.58
N GLU A 76 4.38 -17.40 6.63
CA GLU A 76 3.00 -16.93 6.60
C GLU A 76 2.84 -15.43 6.29
N TRP A 77 3.95 -14.69 6.12
CA TRP A 77 3.93 -13.24 5.92
C TRP A 77 4.16 -12.89 4.45
N CYS A 78 3.29 -12.06 3.90
CA CYS A 78 3.33 -11.53 2.55
C CYS A 78 3.61 -10.02 2.54
N SER A 79 4.27 -9.59 1.49
CA SER A 79 4.46 -8.18 1.12
C SER A 79 4.14 -8.01 -0.37
N PHE A 80 3.47 -6.91 -0.72
CA PHE A 80 3.09 -6.59 -2.08
C PHE A 80 3.59 -5.19 -2.44
N VAL A 81 4.15 -5.06 -3.63
CA VAL A 81 4.58 -3.77 -4.18
C VAL A 81 3.73 -3.46 -5.40
N TYR A 82 3.04 -2.33 -5.35
CA TYR A 82 2.19 -1.84 -6.42
C TYR A 82 2.74 -0.53 -7.01
N LYS A 83 2.42 -0.29 -8.28
CA LYS A 83 2.67 0.96 -8.98
C LYS A 83 1.35 1.60 -9.45
N ASN A 84 1.19 2.90 -9.20
CA ASN A 84 0.07 3.69 -9.72
C ASN A 84 0.37 4.16 -11.14
N ASN A 85 -0.20 3.52 -12.15
CA ASN A 85 0.01 3.88 -13.57
C ASN A 85 -0.93 4.96 -14.10
N LYS A 86 -1.48 5.80 -13.21
CA LYS A 86 -2.20 7.00 -13.62
C LYS A 86 -1.24 8.03 -14.23
#